data_AF-A0A7J3XH61-F1
#
_entry.id   AF-A0A7J3XH61-F1
#
_cell.length_a   1.000
_cell.length_b   1.000
_cell.length_c   1.000
_cell.angle_alpha   90.00
_cell.angle_beta   90.00
_cell.angle_gamma   90.00
#
_symmetry.space_group_name_H-M   'P 1'
#
loop_
_entity.id
_entity.type
_entity.pdbx_description
1 polymer ?
#
loop_
_entity_poly.entity_id
_entity_poly.type
_entity_poly.pdbx_seq_one_letter_code
_entity_poly.pdbx_strand_id
1 'polypeptide(L)' 'MVSYPQRIIDIVFKRGCAKREEILNEISRELGVPKERVEAAVDTALERLVRRGLIVRKSKGYYCSPVYGDRMHLAQT' A
#
# COMPACT_ATOMS: atom_id res chain seq x y z
N MET A 1 19.14 -1.33 3.69
CA MET A 1 18.10 -1.98 2.84
C MET A 1 16.74 -1.44 3.26
N VAL A 2 15.97 -0.87 2.32
CA VAL A 2 14.60 -0.40 2.61
C VAL A 2 13.66 -1.62 2.62
N SER A 3 12.91 -1.77 3.71
CA SER A 3 12.00 -2.91 3.94
C SER A 3 10.69 -2.78 3.14
N TYR A 4 10.00 -3.90 2.89
CA TYR A 4 8.70 -3.90 2.20
C TYR A 4 7.68 -2.93 2.80
N PRO A 5 7.50 -2.84 4.14
CA PRO A 5 6.57 -1.88 4.74
C PRO A 5 6.86 -0.43 4.36
N GLN A 6 8.13 -0.02 4.38
CA GLN A 6 8.50 1.35 4.04
C GLN A 6 8.21 1.66 2.57
N ARG A 7 8.59 0.75 1.64
CA ARG A 7 8.29 0.93 0.22
C ARG A 7 6.80 1.06 -0.06
N ILE A 8 5.97 0.25 0.62
CA ILE A 8 4.52 0.31 0.50
C ILE A 8 3.98 1.67 0.98
N ILE A 9 4.46 2.15 2.13
CA ILE A 9 4.11 3.48 2.65
C ILE A 9 4.48 4.55 1.62
N ASP A 10 5.71 4.53 1.10
CA ASP A 10 6.18 5.52 0.14
C ASP A 10 5.32 5.55 -1.13
N ILE A 11 4.97 4.37 -1.67
CA ILE A 11 4.09 4.24 -2.83
C ILE A 11 2.70 4.80 -2.54
N VAL A 12 2.09 4.40 -1.42
CA VAL A 12 0.73 4.80 -1.05
C VAL A 12 0.65 6.30 -0.74
N PHE A 13 1.65 6.87 -0.07
CA PHE A 13 1.68 8.28 0.29
C PHE A 13 1.99 9.17 -0.92
N LYS A 14 2.90 8.73 -1.81
CA LYS A 14 3.21 9.46 -3.06
C LYS A 14 2.01 9.54 -3.99
N ARG A 15 1.17 8.50 -4.04
CA ARG A 15 -0.01 8.43 -4.92
C ARG A 15 -1.33 8.83 -4.22
N GLY A 16 -1.32 8.97 -2.90
CA GLY A 16 -2.52 9.10 -2.06
C GLY A 16 -3.26 7.76 -1.86
N CYS A 17 -3.44 7.01 -2.95
CA CYS A 17 -3.98 5.65 -2.96
C CYS A 17 -3.31 4.79 -4.04
N ALA A 18 -3.25 3.48 -3.82
CA ALA A 18 -2.72 2.53 -4.78
C ALA A 18 -3.44 1.17 -4.69
N LYS A 19 -3.62 0.51 -5.84
CA LYS A 19 -4.04 -0.88 -5.91
C LYS A 19 -2.90 -1.81 -5.49
N ARG A 20 -3.25 -2.97 -4.95
CA ARG A 20 -2.30 -4.08 -4.68
C ARG A 20 -1.42 -4.38 -5.89
N GLU A 21 -2.03 -4.52 -7.07
CA GLU A 21 -1.33 -4.75 -8.34
C GLU A 21 -0.28 -3.66 -8.62
N GLU A 22 -0.61 -2.39 -8.39
CA GLU A 22 0.32 -1.28 -8.62
C GLU A 22 1.47 -1.29 -7.63
N ILE A 23 1.20 -1.61 -6.37
CA ILE A 23 2.22 -1.76 -5.33
C ILE A 23 3.18 -2.90 -5.68
N LEU A 24 2.64 -4.06 -6.10
CA LEU A 24 3.44 -5.20 -6.54
C LEU A 24 4.29 -4.87 -7.77
N ASN A 25 3.71 -4.19 -8.76
CA ASN A 25 4.42 -3.78 -9.98
C ASN A 25 5.59 -2.86 -9.66
N GLU A 26 5.37 -1.87 -8.80
CA GLU A 26 6.41 -0.90 -8.45
C GLU A 26 7.53 -1.57 -7.67
N ILE A 27 7.20 -2.38 -6.64
CA ILE A 27 8.19 -3.09 -5.82
C ILE A 27 8.98 -4.12 -6.65
N SER A 28 8.29 -4.87 -7.52
CA SER A 28 8.92 -5.81 -8.45
C SER A 28 9.91 -5.11 -9.37
N ARG A 29 9.52 -3.96 -9.95
CA ARG A 29 10.37 -3.13 -10.82
C ARG A 29 11.58 -2.56 -10.07
N GLU A 30 11.39 -2.07 -8.85
CA GLU A 30 12.47 -1.49 -8.02
C GLU A 30 13.50 -2.53 -7.57
N LEU A 31 13.07 -3.76 -7.31
CA LEU A 31 13.92 -4.84 -6.83
C LEU A 31 14.49 -5.70 -7.97
N GLY A 32 13.99 -5.55 -9.20
CA GLY A 32 14.41 -6.36 -10.34
C GLY A 32 14.03 -7.83 -10.21
N VAL A 33 12.95 -8.14 -9.50
CA VAL A 33 12.49 -9.52 -9.25
C VAL A 33 11.06 -9.74 -9.73
N PRO A 34 10.67 -10.97 -10.11
CA PRO A 34 9.29 -11.28 -10.48
C PRO A 34 8.29 -11.02 -9.36
N LYS A 35 7.05 -10.68 -9.73
CA LYS A 35 5.98 -10.36 -8.78
C LYS A 35 5.70 -11.53 -7.83
N GLU A 36 5.75 -12.78 -8.32
CA GLU A 36 5.47 -13.97 -7.51
C GLU A 36 6.41 -14.09 -6.31
N ARG A 37 7.64 -13.55 -6.42
CA ARG A 37 8.63 -13.58 -5.32
C ARG A 37 8.36 -12.56 -4.23
N VAL A 38 7.67 -11.47 -4.55
CA VAL A 38 7.40 -10.38 -3.60
C VAL A 38 5.97 -10.42 -3.07
N GLU A 39 5.09 -11.19 -3.71
CA GLU A 39 3.66 -11.21 -3.45
C GLU A 39 3.31 -11.48 -1.98
N ALA A 40 3.75 -12.62 -1.44
CA ALA A 40 3.47 -13.00 -0.05
C ALA A 40 4.04 -12.00 0.97
N ALA A 41 5.22 -11.44 0.68
CA ALA A 41 5.87 -10.46 1.55
C ALA A 41 5.11 -9.12 1.54
N VAL A 42 4.65 -8.68 0.37
CA VAL A 42 3.85 -7.47 0.20
C VAL A 42 2.48 -7.62 0.87
N ASP A 43 1.81 -8.76 0.73
CA ASP A 43 0.52 -9.00 1.39
C ASP A 43 0.66 -8.98 2.91
N THR A 44 1.64 -9.70 3.44
CA THR A 44 1.92 -9.71 4.88
C THR A 44 2.23 -8.29 5.39
N ALA A 45 2.98 -7.50 4.62
CA ALA A 45 3.28 -6.13 4.98
C ALA A 45 2.05 -5.22 4.92
N LEU A 46 1.21 -5.35 3.89
CA LEU A 46 -0.05 -4.60 3.75
C LEU A 46 -0.97 -4.85 4.94
N GLU A 47 -1.19 -6.11 5.33
CA GLU A 47 -2.01 -6.46 6.49
C GLU A 47 -1.47 -5.84 7.78
N ARG A 48 -0.16 -5.91 8.01
CA ARG A 48 0.48 -5.30 9.18
C ARG A 48 0.34 -3.79 9.19
N LEU A 49 0.50 -3.13 8.05
CA LEU A 49 0.36 -1.67 7.93
C LEU A 49 -1.09 -1.22 8.17
N VAL A 50 -2.06 -1.95 7.63
CA VAL A 50 -3.49 -1.70 7.88
C VAL A 50 -3.82 -1.90 9.36
N ARG A 51 -3.37 -3.01 9.97
CA ARG A 51 -3.60 -3.29 11.39
C ARG A 51 -3.00 -2.22 12.32
N ARG A 52 -1.90 -1.60 11.90
CA ARG A 52 -1.25 -0.50 12.63
C ARG A 52 -1.84 0.88 12.32
N GLY A 53 -2.81 0.99 11.41
CA GLY A 53 -3.41 2.26 11.01
C GLY A 53 -2.49 3.17 10.19
N LEU A 54 -1.39 2.64 9.66
CA LEU A 54 -0.43 3.42 8.85
C LEU A 54 -0.92 3.65 7.42
N ILE A 55 -1.77 2.75 6.93
CA ILE A 55 -2.54 2.88 5.68
C ILE A 55 -3.94 2.34 5.95
N VAL A 56 -4.90 2.71 5.11
CA VAL A 56 -6.29 2.24 5.20
C VAL A 56 -6.67 1.46 3.96
N ARG A 57 -7.31 0.30 4.16
CA ARG A 57 -7.92 -0.47 3.07
C ARG A 57 -9.31 0.09 2.79
N LYS A 58 -9.50 0.74 1.64
CA LYS A 58 -10.78 1.36 1.27
C LYS A 58 -11.73 0.38 0.56
N SER A 59 -11.17 -0.53 -0.24
CA SER A 59 -11.92 -1.57 -0.94
C SER A 59 -11.03 -2.78 -1.20
N LYS A 60 -11.56 -3.82 -1.85
CA LYS A 60 -10.81 -5.05 -2.12
C LYS A 60 -9.57 -4.74 -2.97
N GLY A 61 -8.39 -4.79 -2.34
CA GLY A 61 -7.11 -4.56 -2.99
C GLY A 61 -6.77 -3.08 -3.23
N TYR A 62 -7.45 -2.14 -2.58
CA TYR A 62 -7.18 -0.70 -2.68
C TYR A 62 -6.75 -0.12 -1.33
N TYR A 63 -5.57 0.50 -1.29
CA TYR A 63 -4.94 0.99 -0.07
C TYR A 63 -4.62 2.48 -0.20
N CYS A 64 -4.96 3.26 0.81
CA CYS A 64 -4.77 4.71 0.83
C CYS A 64 -4.01 5.17 2.08
N SER A 65 -3.40 6.35 1.99
CA SER A 65 -2.90 7.05 3.16
C SER A 65 -4.07 7.39 4.10
N PRO A 66 -3.89 7.34 5.44
CA PRO A 66 -4.94 7.70 6.40
C PRO A 66 -5.47 9.12 6.16
N VAL A 67 -4.58 10.06 5.80
CA VAL A 67 -4.92 11.47 5.53
C VAL A 67 -5.86 11.61 4.33
N TYR A 68 -5.69 10.78 3.30
CA TYR A 68 -6.63 10.70 2.17
C TYR A 68 -7.91 9.94 2.55
N GLY A 69 -7.80 8.99 3.47
CA GLY A 69 -8.91 8.22 4.00
C GLY A 69 -9.94 9.08 4.73
N ASP A 70 -9.49 10.02 5.55
CA ASP A 70 -10.35 10.94 6.31
C ASP A 70 -11.01 12.01 5.43
N ARG A 71 -10.32 12.54 4.41
CA ARG A 71 -10.89 13.55 3.51
C ARG A 71 -12.13 13.05 2.74
N MET A 72 -12.23 11.75 2.44
CA MET A 72 -13.44 11.18 1.85
C MET A 72 -14.55 10.87 2.87
N HIS A 73 -14.24 10.80 4.16
CA HIS A 73 -15.26 10.64 5.21
C HIS A 73 -15.99 11.97 5.48
N LEU A 74 -15.27 13.09 5.39
CA LEU A 74 -15.82 14.44 5.55
C LEU A 74 -16.62 14.94 4.34
N ALA A 75 -16.56 14.28 3.19
CA ALA A 75 -17.34 14.64 2.00
C ALA A 75 -18.76 14.03 1.99
N GLN A 76 -19.16 13.32 3.05
CA GLN A 76 -20.48 12.69 3.19
C GLN A 76 -21.33 13.29 4.33
N THR A 77 -20.98 14.50 4.82
CA THR A 77 -21.76 15.22 5.83
C THR A 77 -22.35 16.50 5.26
#